data_AF-A0A4Y2JZ28-F1
#
_entry.id   AF-A0A4Y2JZ28-F1
#
_cell.length_a   1.000
_cell.length_b   1.000
_cell.length_c   1.000
_cell.angle_alpha   90.00
_cell.angle_beta   90.00
_cell.angle_gamma   90.00
#
_symmetry.space_group_name_H-M   'P 1'
#
loop_
_entity.id
_entity.type
_entity.pdbx_description
1 polymer ?
#
loop_
_entity_poly.entity_id
_entity_poly.type
_entity_poly.pdbx_seq_one_letter_code
_entity_poly.pdbx_strand_id
1 'polypeptide(L)'
;RANIIQECLKNVHETDIEVVSLTFDGTSTNLSTAQYLGASINASNLVTSFKHPISGNDVHIILDPCHMIKLVRNTLASKGSFFDSQGRIIKWDYIESLHKFQKEEGLPAAIKVRTRHIQWKREVMKVKLATQVFSASVADALLYLAKDANLPEFKGCEATVEFIQCFNDLFDVMNSRNLLAKGLKGPMQSMNVEKILKFFICAEAHIKNLRISSDGPLILQSNRKTGFLGFLACIASIKSLYAFLIEKNP
;
A
#
# COMPACT_ATOMS: atom_id res chain seq x y z
N ARG A 1 24.78 5.71 -8.05
CA ARG A 1 23.53 6.42 -7.71
C ARG A 1 23.57 7.02 -6.31
N ALA A 2 23.95 6.25 -5.28
CA ALA A 2 24.05 6.76 -3.90
C ALA A 2 24.95 8.01 -3.77
N ASN A 3 26.16 8.00 -4.36
CA ASN A 3 27.05 9.17 -4.32
C ASN A 3 26.42 10.44 -4.92
N ILE A 4 25.65 10.30 -6.01
CA ILE A 4 24.96 11.43 -6.64
C ILE A 4 23.89 11.97 -5.69
N ILE A 5 23.12 11.09 -5.04
CA ILE A 5 22.12 11.49 -4.05
C ILE A 5 22.79 12.21 -2.87
N GLN A 6 23.89 11.68 -2.35
CA GLN A 6 24.64 12.33 -1.27
C GLN A 6 25.13 13.73 -1.68
N GLU A 7 25.64 13.88 -2.90
CA GLU A 7 26.08 15.18 -3.39
C GLU A 7 24.92 16.16 -3.59
N CYS A 8 23.78 15.69 -4.11
CA CYS A 8 22.57 16.50 -4.18
C CYS A 8 22.11 16.96 -2.78
N LEU A 9 22.15 16.08 -1.79
CA LEU A 9 21.79 16.42 -0.40
C LEU A 9 22.71 17.52 0.16
N LYS A 10 24.02 17.42 -0.07
CA LYS A 10 24.97 18.47 0.35
C LYS A 10 24.67 19.81 -0.31
N ASN A 11 24.54 19.83 -1.64
CA ASN A 11 24.32 21.06 -2.40
C ASN A 11 22.98 21.74 -2.05
N VAL A 12 21.94 20.95 -1.79
CA VAL A 12 20.64 21.51 -1.35
C VAL A 12 20.73 22.07 0.07
N HIS A 13 21.48 21.41 0.95
CA HIS A 13 21.70 21.90 2.31
C HIS A 13 22.45 23.23 2.37
N GLU A 14 23.38 23.50 1.44
CA GLU A 14 24.06 24.80 1.31
C GLU A 14 23.10 25.97 1.01
N THR A 15 21.87 25.67 0.59
CA THR A 15 20.81 26.66 0.34
C THR A 15 19.82 26.80 1.50
N ASP A 16 20.14 26.25 2.68
CA ASP A 16 19.28 26.18 3.87
C ASP A 16 17.97 25.38 3.69
N ILE A 17 17.88 24.59 2.61
CA ILE A 17 16.75 23.68 2.37
C ILE A 17 17.01 22.35 3.09
N GLU A 18 16.10 21.95 3.97
CA GLU A 18 16.14 20.66 4.64
C GLU A 18 15.42 19.56 3.83
N VAL A 19 16.19 18.57 3.38
CA VAL A 19 15.64 17.39 2.72
C VAL A 19 15.33 16.31 3.77
N VAL A 20 14.04 16.13 4.06
CA VAL A 20 13.57 15.20 5.10
C VAL A 20 13.18 13.82 4.58
N SER A 21 13.01 13.67 3.26
CA SER A 21 12.67 12.37 2.67
C SER A 21 13.14 12.20 1.23
N LEU A 22 13.28 10.95 0.81
CA LEU A 22 13.60 10.52 -0.54
C LEU A 22 12.52 9.53 -1.04
N THR A 23 11.83 9.89 -2.12
CA THR A 23 10.76 9.05 -2.70
C THR A 23 11.21 8.35 -3.99
N PHE A 24 10.93 7.06 -4.13
CA PHE A 24 11.32 6.27 -5.32
C PHE A 24 10.45 5.01 -5.53
N ASP A 25 10.59 4.35 -6.69
CA ASP A 25 9.90 3.09 -6.99
C ASP A 25 10.58 1.85 -6.39
N GLY A 26 9.88 0.73 -6.28
CA GLY A 26 10.42 -0.50 -5.70
C GLY A 26 11.36 -1.32 -6.59
N THR A 27 12.08 -0.71 -7.54
CA THR A 27 13.03 -1.45 -8.40
C THR A 27 14.24 -1.94 -7.60
N SER A 28 14.83 -3.07 -8.00
CA SER A 28 16.00 -3.65 -7.31
C SER A 28 17.14 -2.65 -7.20
N THR A 29 17.43 -1.90 -8.27
CA THR A 29 18.48 -0.87 -8.27
C THR A 29 18.21 0.26 -7.28
N ASN A 30 16.97 0.69 -7.11
CA ASN A 30 16.63 1.75 -6.17
C ASN A 30 16.67 1.24 -4.73
N LEU A 31 16.20 0.01 -4.47
CA LEU A 31 16.35 -0.64 -3.17
C LEU A 31 17.83 -0.82 -2.77
N SER A 32 18.68 -1.28 -3.69
CA SER A 32 20.13 -1.35 -3.46
C SER A 32 20.74 0.03 -3.22
N THR A 33 20.27 1.06 -3.92
CA THR A 33 20.73 2.43 -3.69
C THR A 33 20.38 2.92 -2.29
N ALA A 34 19.15 2.69 -1.83
CA ALA A 34 18.74 2.99 -0.46
C ALA A 34 19.58 2.22 0.57
N GLN A 35 19.95 0.97 0.26
CA GLN A 35 20.85 0.17 1.07
C GLN A 35 22.24 0.78 1.21
N TYR A 36 22.83 1.23 0.11
CA TYR A 36 24.12 1.93 0.14
C TYR A 36 24.08 3.25 0.91
N LEU A 37 22.91 3.90 0.99
CA LEU A 37 22.74 5.11 1.78
C LEU A 37 22.61 4.83 3.29
N GLY A 38 22.24 3.61 3.69
CA GLY A 38 22.09 3.20 5.09
C GLY A 38 20.69 2.75 5.50
N ALA A 39 19.72 2.80 4.59
CA ALA A 39 18.39 2.24 4.81
C ALA A 39 18.34 0.74 4.46
N SER A 40 17.29 0.02 4.81
CA SER A 40 17.14 -1.41 4.49
C SER A 40 15.68 -1.79 4.42
N ILE A 41 15.21 -2.18 3.24
CA ILE A 41 13.85 -2.67 3.02
C ILE A 41 13.87 -4.21 2.99
N ASN A 42 14.19 -4.80 4.13
CA ASN A 42 14.14 -6.24 4.34
C ASN A 42 13.08 -6.57 5.39
N ALA A 43 12.40 -7.71 5.24
CA ALA A 43 11.38 -8.18 6.17
C ALA A 43 11.92 -8.42 7.59
N SER A 44 13.19 -8.83 7.72
CA SER A 44 13.84 -9.10 9.02
C SER A 44 14.43 -7.87 9.69
N ASN A 45 14.80 -6.85 8.92
CA ASN A 45 15.43 -5.63 9.42
C ASN A 45 15.01 -4.44 8.54
N LEU A 46 13.93 -3.79 8.95
CA LEU A 46 13.35 -2.65 8.26
C LEU A 46 13.95 -1.36 8.81
N VAL A 47 14.88 -0.77 8.07
CA VAL A 47 15.50 0.54 8.37
C VAL A 47 15.01 1.53 7.32
N THR A 48 14.26 2.54 7.75
CA THR A 48 13.47 3.40 6.83
C THR A 48 13.94 4.85 6.77
N SER A 49 15.16 5.09 7.21
CA SER A 49 15.88 6.33 7.05
C SER A 49 17.38 6.09 6.90
N PHE A 50 18.09 7.11 6.49
CA PHE A 50 19.54 7.20 6.57
C PHE A 50 19.94 8.60 7.02
N LYS A 51 21.19 8.78 7.46
CA LYS A 51 21.67 10.06 7.98
C LYS A 51 22.06 11.00 6.83
N HIS A 52 21.59 12.23 6.91
CA HIS A 52 21.99 13.31 6.01
C HIS A 52 23.51 13.57 6.15
N PRO A 53 24.26 13.71 5.04
CA PRO A 53 25.73 13.73 5.08
C PRO A 53 26.34 14.97 5.77
N ILE A 54 25.57 16.05 5.95
CA ILE A 54 26.02 17.28 6.64
C ILE A 54 25.35 17.41 8.01
N SER A 55 24.03 17.67 8.04
CA SER A 55 23.28 17.87 9.29
C SER A 55 23.17 16.66 10.22
N GLY A 56 23.35 15.42 9.72
CA GLY A 56 23.13 14.21 10.51
C GLY A 56 21.66 13.92 10.85
N ASN A 57 20.71 14.73 10.35
CA ASN A 57 19.28 14.47 10.48
C ASN A 57 18.87 13.22 9.67
N ASP A 58 17.74 12.61 10.03
CA ASP A 58 17.22 11.47 9.29
C ASP A 58 16.55 11.90 7.99
N VAL A 59 16.97 11.29 6.89
CA VAL A 59 16.30 11.36 5.58
C VAL A 59 15.48 10.08 5.42
N HIS A 60 14.16 10.19 5.51
CA HIS A 60 13.26 9.04 5.44
C HIS A 60 13.05 8.56 4.01
N ILE A 61 12.96 7.24 3.80
CA ILE A 61 12.69 6.68 2.47
C ILE A 61 11.20 6.37 2.28
N ILE A 62 10.61 6.87 1.20
CA ILE A 62 9.22 6.60 0.84
C ILE A 62 9.20 5.81 -0.48
N LEU A 63 8.59 4.63 -0.46
CA LEU A 63 8.32 3.91 -1.70
C LEU A 63 7.01 4.43 -2.29
N ASP A 64 7.00 4.79 -3.57
CA ASP A 64 5.82 5.36 -4.20
C ASP A 64 4.58 4.44 -4.01
N PRO A 65 3.57 4.88 -3.24
CA PRO A 65 2.36 4.09 -2.96
C PRO A 65 1.62 3.69 -4.24
N CYS A 66 1.67 4.52 -5.30
CA CYS A 66 1.09 4.21 -6.60
C CYS A 66 1.74 2.98 -7.24
N HIS A 67 3.05 2.84 -7.09
CA HIS A 67 3.76 1.65 -7.54
C HIS A 67 3.55 0.47 -6.59
N MET A 68 3.46 0.69 -5.28
CA MET A 68 3.27 -0.40 -4.32
C MET A 68 1.90 -1.07 -4.48
N ILE A 69 0.82 -0.29 -4.58
CA ILE A 69 -0.54 -0.84 -4.75
C ILE A 69 -0.69 -1.64 -6.04
N LYS A 70 0.00 -1.21 -7.10
CA LYS A 70 0.09 -1.92 -8.36
C LYS A 70 0.76 -3.28 -8.20
N LEU A 71 1.85 -3.37 -7.44
CA LEU A 71 2.53 -4.64 -7.15
C LEU A 71 1.65 -5.58 -6.31
N VAL A 72 0.91 -5.04 -5.32
CA VAL A 72 -0.05 -5.81 -4.51
C VAL A 72 -1.15 -6.40 -5.41
N ARG A 73 -1.75 -5.58 -6.30
CA ARG A 73 -2.75 -6.04 -7.27
C ARG A 73 -2.20 -7.15 -8.16
N ASN A 74 -1.04 -6.92 -8.77
CA ASN A 74 -0.41 -7.88 -9.66
C ASN A 74 -0.12 -9.21 -8.93
N THR A 75 0.22 -9.15 -7.64
CA THR A 75 0.49 -10.35 -6.85
C THR A 75 -0.78 -11.13 -6.57
N LEU A 76 -1.85 -10.47 -6.11
CA LEU A 76 -3.13 -11.13 -5.86
C LEU A 76 -3.68 -11.75 -7.14
N ALA A 77 -3.74 -10.95 -8.22
CA ALA A 77 -4.30 -11.39 -9.49
C ALA A 77 -3.45 -12.48 -10.19
N SER A 78 -2.15 -12.54 -9.92
CA SER A 78 -1.27 -13.60 -10.44
C SER A 78 -1.28 -14.87 -9.60
N LYS A 79 -1.48 -14.76 -8.29
CA LYS A 79 -1.50 -15.91 -7.38
C LYS A 79 -2.90 -16.52 -7.24
N GLY A 80 -3.94 -15.76 -7.58
CA GLY A 80 -5.34 -16.18 -7.44
C GLY A 80 -5.84 -15.99 -6.01
N SER A 81 -5.05 -16.35 -5.00
CA SER A 81 -5.42 -16.17 -3.61
C SER A 81 -4.27 -15.93 -2.65
N PHE A 82 -4.61 -15.42 -1.47
CA PHE A 82 -3.79 -15.37 -0.26
C PHE A 82 -4.59 -15.94 0.92
N PHE A 83 -3.92 -16.08 2.06
CA PHE A 83 -4.52 -16.46 3.33
C PHE A 83 -4.16 -15.44 4.39
N ASP A 84 -5.13 -15.07 5.23
CA ASP A 84 -4.91 -14.17 6.36
C ASP A 84 -4.41 -14.92 7.61
N SER A 85 -4.27 -14.20 8.73
CA SER A 85 -3.82 -14.78 10.00
C SER A 85 -4.76 -15.83 10.59
N GLN A 86 -6.03 -15.85 10.17
CA GLN A 86 -7.06 -16.79 10.62
C GLN A 86 -7.22 -17.97 9.65
N GLY A 87 -6.41 -18.04 8.59
CA GLY A 87 -6.55 -19.03 7.53
C GLY A 87 -7.74 -18.80 6.60
N ARG A 88 -8.39 -17.63 6.67
CA ARG A 88 -9.44 -17.26 5.73
C ARG A 88 -8.82 -16.85 4.40
N ILE A 89 -9.52 -17.19 3.31
CA ILE A 89 -9.00 -17.04 1.96
C ILE A 89 -9.37 -15.68 1.36
N ILE A 90 -8.36 -14.99 0.82
CA ILE A 90 -8.49 -13.76 0.04
C ILE A 90 -8.42 -14.17 -1.42
N LYS A 91 -9.45 -13.93 -2.23
CA LYS A 91 -9.52 -14.41 -3.62
C LYS A 91 -9.65 -13.30 -4.64
N TRP A 92 -8.89 -13.41 -5.72
CA TRP A 92 -9.09 -12.63 -6.93
C TRP A 92 -10.44 -12.94 -7.58
N ASP A 93 -10.89 -14.19 -7.51
CA ASP A 93 -12.13 -14.67 -8.13
C ASP A 93 -13.36 -13.84 -7.74
N TYR A 94 -13.46 -13.36 -6.50
CA TYR A 94 -14.59 -12.50 -6.09
C TYR A 94 -14.66 -11.20 -6.92
N ILE A 95 -13.51 -10.65 -7.34
CA ILE A 95 -13.44 -9.46 -8.20
C ILE A 95 -13.87 -9.81 -9.64
N GLU A 96 -13.55 -11.01 -10.11
CA GLU A 96 -13.97 -11.51 -11.42
C GLU A 96 -15.48 -11.79 -11.45
N SER A 97 -16.01 -12.45 -10.43
CA SER A 97 -17.44 -12.69 -10.21
C SER A 97 -18.22 -11.39 -10.10
N LEU A 98 -17.68 -10.38 -9.39
CA LEU A 98 -18.31 -9.06 -9.33
C LEU A 98 -18.44 -8.42 -10.71
N HIS A 99 -17.37 -8.45 -11.50
CA HIS A 99 -17.39 -7.93 -12.87
C HIS A 99 -18.35 -8.70 -13.79
N LYS A 100 -18.45 -10.03 -13.61
CA LYS A 100 -19.40 -10.88 -14.34
C LYS A 100 -20.84 -10.53 -13.98
N PHE A 101 -21.16 -10.48 -12.69
CA PHE A 101 -22.47 -10.08 -12.17
C PHE A 101 -22.90 -8.71 -12.72
N GLN A 102 -22.00 -7.72 -12.68
CA GLN A 102 -22.28 -6.38 -13.23
C GLN A 102 -22.60 -6.37 -14.73
N LYS A 103 -22.04 -7.31 -15.50
CA LYS A 103 -22.33 -7.45 -16.94
C LYS A 103 -23.69 -8.10 -17.18
N GLU A 104 -24.03 -9.11 -16.39
CA GLU A 104 -25.29 -9.86 -16.50
C GLU A 104 -26.49 -8.98 -16.10
N GLU A 105 -26.36 -8.22 -15.01
CA GLU A 105 -27.42 -7.33 -14.51
C GLU A 105 -27.55 -6.02 -15.30
N GLY A 106 -26.65 -5.71 -16.23
CA GLY A 106 -26.69 -4.46 -16.99
C GLY A 106 -26.44 -3.19 -16.15
N LEU A 107 -25.89 -3.32 -14.93
CA LEU A 107 -25.57 -2.21 -14.01
C LEU A 107 -24.05 -1.91 -13.85
N PRO A 108 -23.27 -1.67 -14.91
CA PRO A 108 -21.85 -1.38 -14.76
C PRO A 108 -21.51 -0.06 -14.03
N ALA A 109 -22.46 0.86 -13.85
CA ALA A 109 -22.18 2.24 -13.44
C ALA A 109 -21.78 2.39 -11.96
N ALA A 110 -22.29 1.54 -11.07
CA ALA A 110 -22.08 1.67 -9.63
C ALA A 110 -20.63 1.36 -9.19
N ILE A 111 -19.97 0.42 -9.87
CA ILE A 111 -18.63 -0.06 -9.51
C ILE A 111 -17.71 0.04 -10.72
N LYS A 112 -16.52 0.59 -10.52
CA LYS A 112 -15.58 0.96 -11.59
C LYS A 112 -14.78 -0.22 -12.17
N VAL A 113 -14.97 -1.43 -11.66
CA VAL A 113 -14.30 -2.64 -12.15
C VAL A 113 -14.91 -3.02 -13.50
N ARG A 114 -14.05 -3.16 -14.52
CA ARG A 114 -14.42 -3.46 -15.91
C ARG A 114 -13.51 -4.55 -16.47
N THR A 115 -13.76 -4.97 -17.71
CA THR A 115 -12.96 -5.99 -18.39
C THR A 115 -11.46 -5.69 -18.39
N ARG A 116 -11.05 -4.42 -18.43
CA ARG A 116 -9.63 -4.02 -18.35
C ARG A 116 -8.99 -4.31 -16.98
N HIS A 117 -9.77 -4.31 -15.90
CA HIS A 117 -9.31 -4.66 -14.57
C HIS A 117 -9.08 -6.16 -14.43
N ILE A 118 -9.95 -6.96 -15.05
CA ILE A 118 -9.85 -8.43 -15.06
C ILE A 118 -8.76 -8.89 -16.03
N GLN A 119 -8.66 -8.29 -17.21
CA GLN A 119 -7.59 -8.53 -18.20
C GLN A 119 -6.30 -7.77 -17.84
N TRP A 120 -5.90 -7.83 -16.57
CA TRP A 120 -4.83 -7.03 -15.98
C TRP A 120 -3.44 -7.26 -16.60
N LYS A 121 -3.20 -8.40 -17.27
CA LYS A 121 -1.88 -8.76 -17.85
C LYS A 121 -1.37 -7.76 -18.88
N ARG A 122 -2.27 -7.08 -19.61
CA ARG A 122 -1.91 -5.98 -20.54
C ARG A 122 -1.84 -4.62 -19.87
N GLU A 123 -2.28 -4.55 -18.60
CA GLU A 123 -2.48 -3.33 -17.82
C GLU A 123 -1.68 -3.39 -16.50
N VAL A 124 -0.61 -4.19 -16.47
CA VAL A 124 0.25 -4.43 -15.30
C VAL A 124 0.78 -3.13 -14.72
N MET A 125 1.00 -2.12 -15.58
CA MET A 125 1.55 -0.81 -15.23
C MET A 125 0.50 0.25 -14.84
N LYS A 126 -0.81 0.02 -15.07
CA LYS A 126 -1.84 1.04 -14.85
C LYS A 126 -2.28 1.13 -13.40
N VAL A 127 -1.69 2.08 -12.67
CA VAL A 127 -2.04 2.39 -11.27
C VAL A 127 -3.53 2.64 -11.08
N LYS A 128 -4.16 3.43 -11.97
CA LYS A 128 -5.60 3.74 -11.89
C LYS A 128 -6.48 2.49 -11.84
N LEU A 129 -6.12 1.43 -12.56
CA LEU A 129 -6.89 0.19 -12.56
C LEU A 129 -6.65 -0.59 -11.26
N ALA A 130 -5.41 -0.59 -10.74
CA ALA A 130 -5.10 -1.22 -9.46
C ALA A 130 -5.84 -0.56 -8.28
N THR A 131 -5.86 0.77 -8.22
CA THR A 131 -6.55 1.51 -7.15
C THR A 131 -8.07 1.35 -7.21
N GLN A 132 -8.64 1.21 -8.41
CA GLN A 132 -10.08 0.96 -8.57
C GLN A 132 -10.49 -0.44 -8.12
N VAL A 133 -9.62 -1.45 -8.30
CA VAL A 133 -9.85 -2.81 -7.75
C VAL A 133 -9.87 -2.76 -6.23
N PHE A 134 -8.90 -2.08 -5.62
CA PHE A 134 -8.81 -1.94 -4.17
C PHE A 134 -9.57 -0.72 -3.65
N SER A 135 -10.80 -0.50 -4.11
CA SER A 135 -11.61 0.65 -3.67
C SER A 135 -12.66 0.23 -2.64
N ALA A 136 -13.01 1.15 -1.73
CA ALA A 136 -14.09 0.95 -0.77
C ALA A 136 -15.40 0.48 -1.44
N SER A 137 -15.77 1.06 -2.60
CA SER A 137 -16.97 0.66 -3.34
C SER A 137 -16.95 -0.80 -3.82
N VAL A 138 -15.77 -1.37 -4.09
CA VAL A 138 -15.66 -2.80 -4.44
C VAL A 138 -15.86 -3.64 -3.19
N ALA A 139 -15.25 -3.27 -2.06
CA ALA A 139 -15.44 -3.95 -0.79
C ALA A 139 -16.92 -3.97 -0.35
N ASP A 140 -17.57 -2.80 -0.39
CA ASP A 140 -18.98 -2.65 -0.02
C ASP A 140 -19.89 -3.49 -0.92
N ALA A 141 -19.61 -3.53 -2.22
CA ALA A 141 -20.38 -4.32 -3.17
C ALA A 141 -20.24 -5.83 -2.92
N LEU A 142 -19.02 -6.32 -2.69
CA LEU A 142 -18.81 -7.73 -2.36
C LEU A 142 -19.56 -8.11 -1.09
N LEU A 143 -19.49 -7.26 -0.06
CA LEU A 143 -20.16 -7.50 1.20
C LEU A 143 -21.69 -7.48 1.06
N TYR A 144 -22.23 -6.52 0.31
CA TYR A 144 -23.66 -6.44 0.00
C TYR A 144 -24.15 -7.68 -0.73
N LEU A 145 -23.43 -8.12 -1.77
CA LEU A 145 -23.82 -9.30 -2.56
C LEU A 145 -23.78 -10.57 -1.71
N ALA A 146 -22.86 -10.66 -0.74
CA ALA A 146 -22.74 -11.80 0.15
C ALA A 146 -23.80 -11.82 1.27
N LYS A 147 -24.12 -10.66 1.86
CA LYS A 147 -24.94 -10.57 3.08
C LYS A 147 -26.38 -10.15 2.84
N ASP A 148 -26.58 -9.12 2.02
CA ASP A 148 -27.90 -8.52 1.79
C ASP A 148 -28.61 -9.20 0.61
N ALA A 149 -27.92 -9.35 -0.53
CA ALA A 149 -28.44 -10.09 -1.67
C ALA A 149 -28.30 -11.62 -1.50
N ASN A 150 -27.49 -12.05 -0.52
CA ASN A 150 -27.29 -13.46 -0.13
C ASN A 150 -26.96 -14.38 -1.33
N LEU A 151 -26.12 -13.90 -2.26
CA LEU A 151 -25.71 -14.65 -3.43
C LEU A 151 -24.62 -15.68 -3.06
N PRO A 152 -24.84 -16.99 -3.35
CA PRO A 152 -23.90 -18.04 -2.95
C PRO A 152 -22.47 -17.84 -3.46
N GLU A 153 -22.31 -17.24 -4.65
CA GLU A 153 -21.01 -16.99 -5.28
C GLU A 153 -20.11 -16.03 -4.47
N PHE A 154 -20.71 -15.16 -3.64
CA PHE A 154 -19.99 -14.17 -2.84
C PHE A 154 -19.85 -14.56 -1.36
N LYS A 155 -20.40 -15.70 -0.95
CA LYS A 155 -20.30 -16.17 0.43
C LYS A 155 -18.83 -16.40 0.83
N GLY A 156 -18.46 -15.94 2.03
CA GLY A 156 -17.08 -16.08 2.53
C GLY A 156 -16.10 -15.01 2.02
N CYS A 157 -16.59 -13.95 1.37
CA CYS A 157 -15.72 -12.89 0.84
C CYS A 157 -15.13 -11.94 1.90
N GLU A 158 -15.45 -12.11 3.18
CA GLU A 158 -15.09 -11.19 4.26
C GLU A 158 -13.59 -10.91 4.33
N ALA A 159 -12.75 -11.93 4.23
CA ALA A 159 -11.30 -11.74 4.23
C ALA A 159 -10.82 -10.94 2.99
N THR A 160 -11.48 -11.11 1.84
CA THR A 160 -11.20 -10.33 0.63
C THR A 160 -11.64 -8.88 0.79
N VAL A 161 -12.81 -8.65 1.38
CA VAL A 161 -13.34 -7.31 1.71
C VAL A 161 -12.37 -6.57 2.65
N GLU A 162 -11.94 -7.22 3.73
CA GLU A 162 -10.98 -6.67 4.69
C GLU A 162 -9.63 -6.35 4.04
N PHE A 163 -9.12 -7.22 3.17
CA PHE A 163 -7.90 -6.98 2.40
C PHE A 163 -8.04 -5.76 1.47
N ILE A 164 -9.14 -5.68 0.71
CA ILE A 164 -9.44 -4.57 -0.19
C ILE A 164 -9.51 -3.24 0.60
N GLN A 165 -10.22 -3.22 1.73
CA GLN A 165 -10.34 -2.04 2.59
C GLN A 165 -9.00 -1.63 3.18
N CYS A 166 -8.21 -2.58 3.68
CA CYS A 166 -6.88 -2.30 4.23
C CYS A 166 -5.97 -1.58 3.20
N PHE A 167 -5.91 -2.07 1.97
CA PHE A 167 -5.11 -1.43 0.92
C PHE A 167 -5.73 -0.16 0.33
N ASN A 168 -7.07 -0.02 0.32
CA ASN A 168 -7.74 1.25 0.02
C ASN A 168 -7.26 2.33 1.00
N ASP A 169 -7.37 2.02 2.28
CA ASP A 169 -7.13 2.95 3.38
C ASP A 169 -5.65 3.31 3.50
N LEU A 170 -4.74 2.34 3.31
CA LEU A 170 -3.31 2.60 3.20
C LEU A 170 -3.00 3.57 2.05
N PHE A 171 -3.61 3.34 0.89
CA PHE A 171 -3.40 4.20 -0.27
C PHE A 171 -3.99 5.60 -0.05
N ASP A 172 -5.16 5.72 0.56
CA ASP A 172 -5.81 7.00 0.85
C ASP A 172 -4.96 7.85 1.82
N VAL A 173 -4.42 7.24 2.89
CA VAL A 173 -3.51 7.93 3.83
C VAL A 173 -2.23 8.37 3.13
N MET A 174 -1.61 7.49 2.35
CA MET A 174 -0.29 7.75 1.75
C MET A 174 -0.33 8.58 0.46
N ASN A 175 -1.52 8.80 -0.11
CA ASN A 175 -1.72 9.59 -1.33
C ASN A 175 -2.77 10.70 -1.11
N SER A 176 -2.82 11.23 0.12
CA SER A 176 -3.57 12.43 0.46
C SER A 176 -3.05 13.65 -0.30
N ARG A 177 -3.96 14.40 -0.94
CA ARG A 177 -3.62 15.57 -1.78
C ARG A 177 -4.54 16.77 -1.59
N ASN A 178 -5.59 16.62 -0.79
CA ASN A 178 -6.61 17.65 -0.60
C ASN A 178 -6.74 17.94 0.89
N LEU A 179 -6.40 19.15 1.30
CA LEU A 179 -6.49 19.62 2.69
C LEU A 179 -7.91 19.56 3.25
N LEU A 180 -8.93 19.65 2.38
CA LEU A 180 -10.34 19.60 2.74
C LEU A 180 -10.94 18.19 2.63
N ALA A 181 -10.13 17.19 2.24
CA ALA A 181 -10.62 15.82 2.20
C ALA A 181 -10.90 15.30 3.60
N LYS A 182 -11.98 14.53 3.72
CA LYS A 182 -12.43 13.95 4.99
C LYS A 182 -11.86 12.55 5.19
N GLY A 183 -11.79 12.13 6.45
CA GLY A 183 -11.35 10.78 6.82
C GLY A 183 -9.89 10.54 6.46
N LEU A 184 -9.59 9.32 5.98
CA LEU A 184 -8.22 8.90 5.68
C LEU A 184 -7.62 9.53 4.41
N LYS A 185 -8.44 10.20 3.59
CA LYS A 185 -7.98 10.96 2.42
C LYS A 185 -7.49 12.37 2.76
N GLY A 186 -7.77 12.83 3.98
CA GLY A 186 -7.27 14.10 4.49
C GLY A 186 -5.79 14.01 4.87
N PRO A 187 -5.10 15.13 5.06
CA PRO A 187 -3.72 15.13 5.56
C PRO A 187 -3.64 14.56 6.98
N MET A 188 -2.51 13.94 7.31
CA MET A 188 -2.21 13.51 8.68
C MET A 188 -1.89 14.74 9.54
N GLN A 189 -2.62 14.93 10.64
CA GLN A 189 -2.60 16.12 11.49
C GLN A 189 -2.87 15.73 12.95
N SER A 190 -2.57 16.62 13.90
CA SER A 190 -2.75 16.37 15.35
C SER A 190 -4.14 15.89 15.73
N MET A 191 -5.19 16.33 15.03
CA MET A 191 -6.57 15.93 15.30
C MET A 191 -6.94 14.51 14.84
N ASN A 192 -6.19 13.91 13.89
CA ASN A 192 -6.51 12.60 13.31
C ASN A 192 -5.36 11.57 13.43
N VAL A 193 -4.19 12.00 13.92
CA VAL A 193 -2.97 11.19 14.04
C VAL A 193 -3.23 9.90 14.81
N GLU A 194 -3.93 9.96 15.94
CA GLU A 194 -4.18 8.78 16.78
C GLU A 194 -4.98 7.70 16.01
N LYS A 195 -5.99 8.13 15.24
CA LYS A 195 -6.79 7.24 14.40
C LYS A 195 -5.94 6.61 13.30
N ILE A 196 -5.08 7.39 12.65
CA ILE A 196 -4.18 6.91 11.58
C ILE A 196 -3.15 5.93 12.16
N LEU A 197 -2.58 6.22 13.33
CA LEU A 197 -1.60 5.34 14.00
C LEU A 197 -2.24 4.01 14.41
N LYS A 198 -3.46 4.03 14.97
CA LYS A 198 -4.24 2.81 15.27
C LYS A 198 -4.46 1.99 14.00
N PHE A 199 -4.89 2.64 12.91
CA PHE A 199 -5.04 1.98 11.61
C PHE A 199 -3.72 1.36 11.12
N PHE A 200 -2.60 2.09 11.20
CA PHE A 200 -1.29 1.57 10.80
C PHE A 200 -0.89 0.33 11.58
N ILE A 201 -1.17 0.24 12.89
CA ILE A 201 -0.91 -0.97 13.67
C ILE A 201 -1.69 -2.17 13.10
N CYS A 202 -2.98 -1.99 12.82
CA CYS A 202 -3.82 -3.03 12.23
C CYS A 202 -3.33 -3.43 10.83
N ALA A 203 -3.00 -2.45 9.98
CA ALA A 203 -2.53 -2.69 8.63
C ALA A 203 -1.17 -3.41 8.60
N GLU A 204 -0.24 -3.03 9.48
CA GLU A 204 1.04 -3.73 9.64
C GLU A 204 0.83 -5.19 10.05
N ALA A 205 -0.02 -5.43 11.06
CA ALA A 205 -0.33 -6.77 11.53
C ALA A 205 -0.97 -7.61 10.43
N HIS A 206 -1.91 -7.03 9.67
CA HIS A 206 -2.53 -7.69 8.52
C HIS A 206 -1.47 -8.11 7.49
N ILE A 207 -0.63 -7.17 7.01
CA ILE A 207 0.39 -7.45 6.00
C ILE A 207 1.41 -8.49 6.47
N LYS A 208 1.88 -8.40 7.72
CA LYS A 208 2.90 -9.30 8.27
C LYS A 208 2.42 -10.75 8.37
N ASN A 209 1.11 -10.99 8.45
CA ASN A 209 0.54 -12.33 8.60
C ASN A 209 -0.07 -12.91 7.30
N LEU A 210 -0.02 -12.18 6.18
CA LEU A 210 -0.48 -12.71 4.90
C LEU A 210 0.42 -13.87 4.43
N ARG A 211 -0.20 -14.94 3.94
CA ARG A 211 0.47 -16.12 3.35
C ARG A 211 0.09 -16.32 1.89
N ILE A 212 0.99 -16.93 1.12
CA ILE A 212 0.75 -17.24 -0.30
C ILE A 212 -0.19 -18.45 -0.46
N SER A 213 -0.17 -19.37 0.50
CA SER A 213 -1.04 -20.55 0.57
C SER A 213 -1.31 -20.88 2.04
N SER A 214 -2.28 -21.74 2.33
CA SER A 214 -2.67 -22.13 3.71
C SER A 214 -1.47 -22.46 4.59
N ASP A 215 -0.59 -23.32 4.07
CA ASP A 215 0.62 -23.81 4.77
C ASP A 215 1.91 -23.20 4.18
N GLY A 216 1.74 -22.15 3.37
CA GLY A 216 2.83 -21.50 2.67
C GLY A 216 3.61 -20.51 3.55
N PRO A 217 4.77 -20.04 3.05
CA PRO A 217 5.50 -18.97 3.70
C PRO A 217 4.68 -17.67 3.71
N LEU A 218 5.08 -16.77 4.59
CA LEU A 218 4.55 -15.41 4.62
C LEU A 218 4.83 -14.70 3.30
N ILE A 219 3.95 -13.80 2.87
CA ILE A 219 4.09 -13.05 1.62
C ILE A 219 5.38 -12.22 1.61
N LEU A 220 5.83 -11.78 2.79
CA LEU A 220 7.07 -11.04 3.00
C LEU A 220 8.34 -11.87 2.79
N GLN A 221 8.22 -13.20 2.77
CA GLN A 221 9.31 -14.13 2.45
C GLN A 221 9.33 -14.52 0.97
N SER A 222 8.31 -14.10 0.21
CA SER A 222 8.18 -14.44 -1.21
C SER A 222 9.04 -13.58 -2.13
N ASN A 223 9.17 -14.00 -3.40
CA ASN A 223 9.73 -13.17 -4.47
C ASN A 223 8.80 -12.03 -4.93
N ARG A 224 7.56 -11.94 -4.42
CA ARG A 224 6.57 -10.89 -4.73
C ARG A 224 6.33 -9.94 -3.56
N LYS A 225 7.23 -9.94 -2.56
CA LYS A 225 7.14 -9.16 -1.32
C LYS A 225 7.21 -7.65 -1.48
N THR A 226 7.78 -7.12 -2.57
CA THR A 226 8.14 -5.69 -2.70
C THR A 226 6.97 -4.74 -2.46
N GLY A 227 5.78 -5.00 -3.01
CA GLY A 227 4.62 -4.14 -2.78
C GLY A 227 4.24 -4.04 -1.30
N PHE A 228 4.26 -5.17 -0.60
CA PHE A 228 3.91 -5.29 0.81
C PHE A 228 4.97 -4.66 1.72
N LEU A 229 6.25 -4.94 1.47
CA LEU A 229 7.36 -4.29 2.18
C LEU A 229 7.38 -2.79 1.96
N GLY A 230 7.02 -2.32 0.77
CA GLY A 230 6.94 -0.89 0.47
C GLY A 230 5.89 -0.18 1.32
N PHE A 231 4.71 -0.77 1.50
CA PHE A 231 3.70 -0.23 2.42
C PHE A 231 4.19 -0.24 3.87
N LEU A 232 4.82 -1.32 4.36
CA LEU A 232 5.40 -1.36 5.70
C LEU A 232 6.49 -0.28 5.91
N ALA A 233 7.34 -0.08 4.91
CA ALA A 233 8.36 0.97 4.92
C ALA A 233 7.73 2.36 5.01
N CYS A 234 6.72 2.63 4.17
CA CYS A 234 6.01 3.90 4.18
C CYS A 234 5.31 4.16 5.52
N ILE A 235 4.70 3.15 6.14
CA ILE A 235 4.11 3.30 7.47
C ILE A 235 5.17 3.77 8.48
N ALA A 236 6.31 3.08 8.55
CA ALA A 236 7.37 3.44 9.49
C ALA A 236 7.95 4.84 9.21
N SER A 237 8.20 5.17 7.95
CA SER A 237 8.69 6.49 7.56
C SER A 237 7.69 7.62 7.83
N ILE A 238 6.41 7.42 7.54
CA ILE A 238 5.37 8.43 7.80
C ILE A 238 5.21 8.66 9.30
N LYS A 239 5.22 7.61 10.13
CA LYS A 239 5.23 7.74 11.60
C LYS A 239 6.40 8.59 12.08
N SER A 240 7.60 8.32 11.58
CA SER A 240 8.80 9.06 11.98
C SER A 240 8.81 10.50 11.45
N LEU A 241 8.36 10.73 10.21
CA LEU A 241 8.22 12.06 9.62
C LEU A 241 7.23 12.91 10.41
N TYR A 242 6.11 12.33 10.83
CA TYR A 242 5.14 13.04 11.65
C TYR A 242 5.76 13.47 12.99
N ALA A 243 6.44 12.55 13.69
CA ALA A 243 7.12 12.87 14.94
C ALA A 243 8.22 13.93 14.76
N PHE A 244 8.94 13.89 13.64
CA PHE A 244 9.99 14.85 13.33
C PHE A 244 9.46 16.24 12.96
N LEU A 245 8.46 16.31 12.07
CA LEU A 245 7.99 17.57 11.50
C LEU A 245 6.93 18.27 12.36
N ILE A 246 6.12 17.52 13.10
CA ILE A 246 4.96 18.05 13.82
C ILE A 246 5.17 18.03 15.34
N GLU A 247 5.70 16.94 15.89
CA GLU A 247 5.85 16.82 17.35
C GLU A 247 7.11 17.52 17.89
N LYS A 248 8.20 17.55 17.11
CA LYS A 248 9.45 18.24 17.50
C LYS A 248 9.48 19.72 17.16
N ASN A 249 8.64 20.19 16.24
CA ASN A 249 8.51 21.59 15.82
C ASN A 249 7.03 22.03 15.95
N PRO A 250 6.49 22.15 17.19
CA PRO A 250 5.09 22.48 17.41
C PRO A 250 4.69 23.89 16.97
#